data_AF-A0A0P7G5H7-F1
#
_entry.id   AF-A0A0P7G5H7-F1
#
_cell.length_a   1.000
_cell.length_b   1.000
_cell.length_c   1.000
_cell.angle_alpha   90.00
_cell.angle_beta   90.00
_cell.angle_gamma   90.00
#
_symmetry.space_group_name_H-M   'P 1'
#
loop_
_entity.id
_entity.type
_entity.pdbx_description
1 polymer ?
#
loop_
_entity_poly.entity_id
_entity_poly.type
_entity_poly.pdbx_seq_one_letter_code
_entity_poly.pdbx_strand_id
1 'polypeptide(L)'
;MQHPSGAFPVEVLFLVPACAAAAAYVAGACSPRARGWPLHRTVLFILGVVLALLTVLGPLPGLAHGNFTLLALSHVIAGMLVPLLLVFSRPVTLALRSMDRMPALRTVRILRSAPARILANPLTATVLNLGGMYLMFRTPLFDAMRAYAPVHWIVTFHLVAAGYLWTAALIGRDPNPHRAGLRLRAGVLVFTAAAHNILAKSLYAQPPAGIPAGEAETGAMAMYYAGGAVELAVMVVFCLQWYRRSAPRDDSAAAAAPPYRETQKGLSR
;
A
#
# COMPACT_ATOMS: atom_id res chain seq x y z
N MET A 1 27.79 18.26 2.88
CA MET A 1 28.62 18.01 1.68
C MET A 1 27.99 18.75 0.51
N GLN A 2 28.75 19.63 -0.15
CA GLN A 2 28.30 20.32 -1.36
C GLN A 2 28.17 19.29 -2.48
N HIS A 3 26.98 19.16 -3.07
CA HIS A 3 26.77 18.30 -4.24
C HIS A 3 27.54 18.90 -5.42
N PRO A 4 28.54 18.21 -6.00
CA PRO A 4 29.10 18.64 -7.26
C PRO A 4 27.99 18.55 -8.31
N SER A 5 27.81 19.66 -9.03
CA SER A 5 26.98 19.83 -10.21
C SER A 5 27.28 18.76 -11.25
N GLY A 6 26.55 17.64 -11.15
CA GLY A 6 26.67 16.45 -11.99
C GLY A 6 25.74 15.29 -11.58
N ALA A 7 24.63 15.57 -10.87
CA ALA A 7 23.77 14.59 -10.19
C ALA A 7 22.88 13.71 -11.12
N PHE A 8 23.30 13.43 -12.34
CA PHE A 8 22.49 12.74 -13.35
C PHE A 8 22.45 11.19 -13.35
N PRO A 9 23.12 10.39 -12.47
CA PRO A 9 22.95 8.92 -12.50
C PRO A 9 21.90 8.35 -11.52
N VAL A 10 21.77 8.92 -10.31
CA VAL A 10 20.96 8.30 -9.24
C VAL A 10 19.50 8.69 -9.30
N GLU A 11 19.19 9.95 -9.59
CA GLU A 11 17.80 10.42 -9.71
C GLU A 11 17.07 9.68 -10.84
N VAL A 12 17.78 9.44 -11.94
CA VAL A 12 17.32 8.65 -13.08
C VAL A 12 16.97 7.21 -12.68
N LEU A 13 17.71 6.60 -11.75
CA LEU A 13 17.45 5.24 -11.27
C LEU A 13 16.04 5.09 -10.66
N PHE A 14 15.50 6.14 -10.05
CA PHE A 14 14.17 6.13 -9.43
C PHE A 14 13.11 6.80 -10.31
N LEU A 15 13.45 7.89 -11.02
CA LEU A 15 12.55 8.59 -11.93
C LEU A 15 12.14 7.73 -13.12
N VAL A 16 13.08 7.01 -13.74
CA VAL A 16 12.77 6.17 -14.91
C VAL A 16 11.72 5.09 -14.60
N PRO A 17 11.88 4.23 -13.57
CA PRO A 17 10.86 3.24 -13.25
C PRO A 17 9.55 3.87 -12.76
N ALA A 18 9.60 5.00 -12.04
CA ALA A 18 8.40 5.70 -11.61
C ALA A 18 7.60 6.29 -12.78
N CYS A 19 8.28 6.97 -13.71
CA CYS A 19 7.69 7.49 -14.95
C CYS A 19 7.19 6.35 -15.83
N ALA A 20 7.94 5.26 -15.96
CA ALA A 20 7.50 4.07 -16.70
C ALA A 20 6.25 3.46 -16.08
N ALA A 21 6.18 3.34 -14.75
CA ALA A 21 5.00 2.84 -14.05
C ALA A 21 3.79 3.78 -14.22
N ALA A 22 3.99 5.09 -14.11
CA ALA A 22 2.97 6.11 -14.35
C ALA A 22 2.44 6.05 -15.79
N ALA A 23 3.33 6.03 -16.77
CA ALA A 23 2.99 5.95 -18.18
C ALA A 23 2.26 4.63 -18.51
N ALA A 24 2.74 3.49 -17.99
CA ALA A 24 2.09 2.19 -18.18
C ALA A 24 0.69 2.16 -17.56
N TYR A 25 0.51 2.76 -16.38
CA TYR A 25 -0.80 2.84 -15.73
C TYR A 25 -1.76 3.72 -16.54
N VAL A 26 -1.32 4.90 -16.98
CA VAL A 26 -2.14 5.81 -17.80
C VAL A 26 -2.49 5.16 -19.15
N ALA A 27 -1.53 4.54 -19.82
CA ALA A 27 -1.76 3.81 -21.06
C ALA A 27 -2.76 2.65 -20.86
N GLY A 28 -2.65 1.91 -19.75
CA GLY A 28 -3.61 0.89 -19.36
C GLY A 28 -5.01 1.45 -19.13
N ALA A 29 -5.13 2.59 -18.46
CA ALA A 29 -6.40 3.27 -18.17
C ALA A 29 -7.08 3.83 -19.43
N CYS A 30 -6.29 4.30 -20.40
CA CYS A 30 -6.77 4.79 -21.69
C CYS A 30 -7.01 3.68 -22.71
N SER A 31 -6.65 2.43 -22.40
CA SER A 31 -6.82 1.30 -23.32
C SER A 31 -8.31 1.04 -23.62
N PRO A 32 -8.67 0.72 -24.87
CA PRO A 32 -10.04 0.29 -25.21
C PRO A 32 -10.53 -0.90 -24.37
N ARG A 33 -9.60 -1.77 -23.93
CA ARG A 33 -9.88 -2.93 -23.08
C ARG A 33 -10.23 -2.56 -21.63
N ALA A 34 -9.90 -1.35 -21.20
CA ALA A 34 -10.19 -0.82 -19.87
C ALA A 34 -11.32 0.24 -19.87
N ARG A 35 -12.17 0.25 -20.91
CA ARG A 35 -13.27 1.23 -21.06
C ARG A 35 -14.09 1.39 -19.77
N GLY A 36 -14.32 2.64 -19.37
CA GLY A 36 -15.01 2.98 -18.12
C GLY A 36 -14.12 2.92 -16.87
N TRP A 37 -12.79 2.92 -17.02
CA TRP A 37 -11.89 3.03 -15.87
C TRP A 37 -12.09 4.37 -15.15
N PRO A 38 -12.33 4.36 -13.83
CA PRO A 38 -12.65 5.59 -13.11
C PRO A 38 -11.42 6.47 -12.92
N LEU A 39 -11.53 7.75 -13.31
CA LEU A 39 -10.44 8.74 -13.27
C LEU A 39 -9.81 8.89 -11.88
N HIS A 40 -10.60 8.79 -10.80
CA HIS A 40 -10.07 8.89 -9.44
C HIS A 40 -8.98 7.85 -9.16
N ARG A 41 -9.03 6.65 -9.77
CA ARG A 41 -7.99 5.63 -9.56
C ARG A 41 -6.67 6.02 -10.22
N THR A 42 -6.73 6.65 -11.39
CA THR A 42 -5.55 7.19 -12.06
C THR A 42 -4.92 8.31 -11.24
N VAL A 43 -5.75 9.24 -10.72
CA VAL A 43 -5.26 10.31 -9.84
C VAL A 43 -4.60 9.75 -8.60
N LEU A 44 -5.21 8.76 -7.93
CA LEU A 44 -4.62 8.09 -6.77
C LEU A 44 -3.29 7.40 -7.09
N PHE A 45 -3.17 6.75 -8.25
CA PHE A 45 -1.92 6.11 -8.65
C PHE A 45 -0.80 7.14 -8.87
N ILE A 46 -1.07 8.18 -9.65
CA ILE A 46 -0.10 9.23 -9.93
C ILE A 46 0.31 9.94 -8.65
N LEU A 47 -0.65 10.28 -7.78
CA LEU A 47 -0.36 10.88 -6.48
C LEU A 47 0.50 9.95 -5.61
N GLY A 48 0.22 8.65 -5.59
CA GLY A 48 1.03 7.66 -4.86
C GLY A 48 2.47 7.58 -5.38
N VAL A 49 2.66 7.58 -6.71
CA VAL A 49 3.99 7.56 -7.33
C VAL A 49 4.76 8.86 -7.03
N VAL A 50 4.11 10.01 -7.12
CA VAL A 50 4.72 11.32 -6.82
C VAL A 50 5.13 11.38 -5.35
N LEU A 51 4.26 10.97 -4.41
CA LEU A 51 4.59 10.94 -3.00
C LEU A 51 5.73 9.96 -2.69
N ALA A 52 5.78 8.80 -3.35
CA ALA A 52 6.90 7.87 -3.22
C ALA A 52 8.22 8.51 -3.66
N LEU A 53 8.23 9.18 -4.82
CA LEU A 53 9.40 9.91 -5.30
C LEU A 53 9.83 11.03 -4.35
N LEU A 54 8.88 11.77 -3.77
CA LEU A 54 9.19 12.83 -2.80
C LEU A 54 9.90 12.30 -1.56
N THR A 55 9.57 11.08 -1.11
CA THR A 55 10.24 10.44 0.05
C THR A 55 11.67 9.96 -0.23
N VAL A 56 12.05 9.79 -1.51
CA VAL A 56 13.35 9.24 -1.94
C VAL A 56 14.27 10.30 -2.56
N LEU A 57 13.74 11.13 -3.46
CA LEU A 57 14.48 12.06 -4.32
C LEU A 57 14.19 13.54 -4.02
N GLY A 58 13.17 13.83 -3.22
CA GLY A 58 12.72 15.21 -2.99
C GLY A 58 13.65 16.03 -2.09
N PRO A 59 13.27 17.29 -1.79
CA PRO A 59 13.94 18.07 -0.75
C PRO A 59 13.75 17.46 0.65
N LEU A 60 12.80 16.52 0.81
CA LEU A 60 12.46 15.91 2.09
C LEU A 60 13.65 15.19 2.74
N PRO A 61 14.38 14.28 2.07
CA PRO A 61 15.64 13.77 2.61
C PRO A 61 16.61 14.87 3.04
N GLY A 62 16.87 15.87 2.20
CA GLY A 62 17.79 16.97 2.52
C GLY A 62 17.37 17.79 3.75
N LEU A 63 16.07 18.03 3.91
CA LEU A 63 15.48 18.73 5.06
C LEU A 63 15.34 17.83 6.31
N ALA A 64 15.15 16.52 6.11
CA ALA A 64 14.98 15.53 7.18
C ALA A 64 16.29 15.19 7.90
N HIS A 65 17.45 15.47 7.29
CA HIS A 65 18.74 15.36 7.98
C HIS A 65 18.88 16.36 9.15
N GLY A 66 18.14 17.48 9.11
CA GLY A 66 18.13 18.49 10.16
C GLY A 66 16.85 18.56 10.99
N ASN A 67 15.85 17.69 10.73
CA ASN A 67 14.59 17.73 11.44
C ASN A 67 13.95 16.34 11.54
N PHE A 68 13.98 15.77 12.75
CA PHE A 68 13.39 14.46 13.03
C PHE A 68 11.88 14.39 12.72
N THR A 69 11.15 15.50 12.83
CA THR A 69 9.72 15.56 12.52
C THR A 69 9.46 15.30 11.04
N LEU A 70 10.26 15.91 10.16
CA LEU A 70 10.16 15.69 8.71
C LEU A 70 10.55 14.27 8.33
N LEU A 71 11.54 13.71 9.02
CA LEU A 71 11.91 12.31 8.88
C LEU A 71 10.74 11.41 9.28
N ALA A 72 10.19 11.56 10.49
CA ALA A 72 9.07 10.76 10.96
C ALA A 72 7.86 10.85 10.00
N LEU A 73 7.55 12.05 9.49
CA LEU A 73 6.47 12.26 8.54
C LEU A 73 6.76 11.61 7.17
N SER A 74 7.98 11.70 6.65
CA SER A 74 8.34 11.05 5.38
C SER A 74 8.17 9.53 5.47
N HIS A 75 8.45 8.95 6.64
CA HIS A 75 8.27 7.52 6.91
C HIS A 75 6.80 7.12 6.95
N VAL A 76 5.92 7.93 7.57
CA VAL A 76 4.47 7.69 7.53
C VAL A 76 3.94 7.79 6.09
N ILE A 77 4.39 8.79 5.34
CA ILE A 77 3.99 8.95 3.94
C ILE A 77 4.41 7.73 3.12
N ALA A 78 5.67 7.30 3.23
CA ALA A 78 6.22 6.15 2.50
C ALA A 78 5.57 4.83 2.94
N GLY A 79 5.46 4.60 4.26
CA GLY A 79 5.05 3.32 4.83
C GLY A 79 3.54 3.09 4.90
N MET A 80 2.73 4.15 4.84
CA MET A 80 1.27 4.03 5.03
C MET A 80 0.48 4.74 3.91
N LEU A 81 0.75 6.03 3.66
CA LEU A 81 -0.06 6.82 2.72
C LEU A 81 0.13 6.39 1.27
N VAL A 82 1.38 6.27 0.80
CA VAL A 82 1.72 5.81 -0.55
C VAL A 82 1.10 4.43 -0.83
N PRO A 83 1.33 3.41 0.03
CA PRO A 83 0.64 2.12 -0.05
C PRO A 83 -0.87 2.20 -0.18
N LEU A 84 -1.51 3.05 0.63
CA LEU A 84 -2.95 3.23 0.59
C LEU A 84 -3.41 3.71 -0.78
N LEU A 85 -2.80 4.78 -1.29
CA LEU A 85 -3.14 5.34 -2.60
C LEU A 85 -2.94 4.31 -3.72
N LEU A 86 -1.80 3.61 -3.70
CA LEU A 86 -1.47 2.60 -4.71
C LEU A 86 -2.45 1.42 -4.68
N VAL A 87 -2.81 0.89 -3.51
CA VAL A 87 -3.76 -0.23 -3.41
C VAL A 87 -5.16 0.17 -3.88
N PHE A 88 -5.60 1.39 -3.61
CA PHE A 88 -6.92 1.87 -4.06
C PHE A 88 -6.98 2.15 -5.56
N SER A 89 -5.84 2.44 -6.17
CA SER A 89 -5.77 2.58 -7.62
C SER A 89 -6.00 1.26 -8.37
N ARG A 90 -5.94 0.09 -7.69
CA ARG A 90 -6.17 -1.25 -8.28
C ARG A 90 -5.26 -1.54 -9.50
N PRO A 91 -3.93 -1.41 -9.36
CA PRO A 91 -3.00 -1.52 -10.48
C PRO A 91 -3.02 -2.93 -11.09
N VAL A 92 -3.18 -3.97 -10.27
CA VAL A 92 -3.22 -5.37 -10.75
C VAL A 92 -4.49 -5.61 -11.57
N THR A 93 -5.65 -5.11 -11.12
CA THR A 93 -6.90 -5.20 -11.88
C THR A 93 -6.76 -4.51 -13.23
N LEU A 94 -6.13 -3.32 -13.27
CA LEU A 94 -5.95 -2.58 -14.51
C LEU A 94 -5.02 -3.33 -15.47
N ALA A 95 -3.88 -3.80 -14.98
CA ALA A 95 -2.92 -4.57 -15.75
C ALA A 95 -3.56 -5.82 -16.37
N LEU A 96 -4.36 -6.57 -15.60
CA LEU A 96 -5.05 -7.76 -16.09
C LEU A 96 -6.14 -7.44 -17.13
N ARG A 97 -6.73 -6.24 -17.09
CA ARG A 97 -7.72 -5.79 -18.08
C ARG A 97 -7.08 -5.28 -19.37
N SER A 98 -5.93 -4.63 -19.28
CA SER A 98 -5.25 -4.03 -20.44
C SER A 98 -4.37 -5.02 -21.19
N MET A 99 -3.90 -6.09 -20.55
CA MET A 99 -3.06 -7.12 -21.16
C MET A 99 -3.85 -8.10 -22.04
N ASP A 100 -3.17 -8.67 -23.02
CA ASP A 100 -3.69 -9.83 -23.77
C ASP A 100 -3.77 -11.09 -22.89
N ARG A 101 -4.57 -12.07 -23.35
CA ARG A 101 -4.92 -13.27 -22.59
C ARG A 101 -3.69 -14.02 -22.05
N MET A 102 -2.66 -14.21 -22.86
CA MET A 102 -1.48 -15.00 -22.48
C MET A 102 -0.64 -14.34 -21.38
N PRO A 103 -0.23 -13.06 -21.49
CA PRO A 103 0.38 -12.32 -20.38
C PRO A 103 -0.50 -12.29 -19.13
N ALA A 104 -1.82 -12.07 -19.26
CA ALA A 104 -2.73 -12.05 -18.12
C ALA A 104 -2.75 -13.39 -17.36
N LEU A 105 -2.77 -14.52 -18.08
CA LEU A 105 -2.69 -15.86 -17.47
C LEU A 105 -1.36 -16.10 -16.75
N ARG A 106 -0.23 -15.62 -17.30
CA ARG A 106 1.08 -15.70 -16.62
C ARG A 106 1.07 -14.90 -15.32
N THR A 107 0.55 -13.69 -15.34
CA THR A 107 0.41 -12.85 -14.14
C THR A 107 -0.46 -13.52 -13.07
N VAL A 108 -1.60 -14.09 -13.47
CA VAL A 108 -2.47 -14.86 -12.54
C VAL A 108 -1.75 -16.08 -11.97
N ARG A 109 -0.93 -16.78 -12.77
CA ARG A 109 -0.12 -17.91 -12.28
C ARG A 109 0.89 -17.47 -11.23
N ILE A 110 1.56 -16.33 -11.44
CA ILE A 110 2.49 -15.74 -10.46
C ILE A 110 1.75 -15.37 -9.17
N LEU A 111 0.58 -14.73 -9.27
CA LEU A 111 -0.28 -14.39 -8.13
C LEU A 111 -0.75 -15.63 -7.34
N ARG A 112 -0.84 -16.80 -7.99
CA ARG A 112 -1.20 -18.07 -7.36
C ARG A 112 -0.01 -18.82 -6.76
N SER A 113 1.22 -18.37 -6.97
CA SER A 113 2.43 -19.05 -6.51
C SER A 113 2.55 -19.10 -4.97
N ALA A 114 3.38 -20.01 -4.46
CA ALA A 114 3.64 -20.13 -3.03
C ALA A 114 4.31 -18.87 -2.42
N PRO A 115 5.28 -18.21 -3.07
CA PRO A 115 5.80 -16.94 -2.58
C PRO A 115 4.72 -15.86 -2.48
N ALA A 116 3.83 -15.76 -3.48
CA ALA A 116 2.71 -14.83 -3.44
C ALA A 116 1.73 -15.13 -2.29
N ARG A 117 1.52 -16.41 -1.96
CA ARG A 117 0.71 -16.82 -0.79
C ARG A 117 1.31 -16.34 0.53
N ILE A 118 2.63 -16.44 0.68
CA ILE A 118 3.35 -16.01 1.88
C ILE A 118 3.26 -14.48 2.00
N LEU A 119 3.56 -13.74 0.93
CA LEU A 119 3.53 -12.27 0.94
C LEU A 119 2.11 -11.69 1.06
N ALA A 120 1.09 -12.40 0.57
CA ALA A 120 -0.31 -12.00 0.70
C ALA A 120 -0.90 -12.31 2.09
N ASN A 121 -0.20 -13.06 2.93
CA ASN A 121 -0.65 -13.36 4.29
C ASN A 121 -0.56 -12.09 5.17
N PRO A 122 -1.68 -11.66 5.80
CA PRO A 122 -1.68 -10.48 6.67
C PRO A 122 -0.64 -10.53 7.79
N LEU A 123 -0.33 -11.72 8.33
CA LEU A 123 0.68 -11.88 9.38
C LEU A 123 2.08 -11.58 8.86
N THR A 124 2.45 -12.18 7.73
CA THR A 124 3.75 -11.93 7.09
C THR A 124 3.91 -10.47 6.71
N ALA A 125 2.86 -9.88 6.13
CA ALA A 125 2.86 -8.47 5.77
C ALA A 125 3.01 -7.56 7.01
N THR A 126 2.39 -7.92 8.13
CA THR A 126 2.53 -7.20 9.41
C THR A 126 3.94 -7.32 9.98
N VAL A 127 4.54 -8.51 9.96
CA VAL A 127 5.92 -8.71 10.42
C VAL A 127 6.90 -7.89 9.58
N LEU A 128 6.74 -7.87 8.25
CA LEU A 128 7.60 -7.07 7.37
C LEU A 128 7.43 -5.56 7.63
N ASN A 129 6.19 -5.10 7.85
CA ASN A 129 5.89 -3.69 8.03
C ASN A 129 6.28 -3.19 9.44
N LEU A 130 5.72 -3.80 10.49
CA LEU A 130 5.99 -3.42 11.88
C LEU A 130 7.41 -3.78 12.30
N GLY A 131 7.91 -4.95 11.91
CA GLY A 131 9.28 -5.36 12.19
C GLY A 131 10.29 -4.46 11.51
N GLY A 132 10.03 -4.05 10.26
CA GLY A 132 10.84 -3.07 9.55
C GLY A 132 10.90 -1.71 10.25
N MET A 133 9.75 -1.17 10.65
CA MET A 133 9.69 0.09 11.41
C MET A 133 10.40 -0.01 12.77
N TYR A 134 10.17 -1.10 13.51
CA TYR A 134 10.78 -1.29 14.82
C TYR A 134 12.31 -1.40 14.71
N LEU A 135 12.80 -2.19 13.75
CA LEU A 135 14.23 -2.34 13.49
C LEU A 135 14.85 -1.00 13.11
N MET A 136 14.21 -0.25 12.22
CA MET A 136 14.68 1.06 11.79
C MET A 136 14.85 2.03 12.97
N PHE A 137 13.86 2.14 13.86
CA PHE A 137 13.90 3.12 14.96
C PHE A 137 14.70 2.68 16.19
N ARG A 138 14.87 1.37 16.42
CA ARG A 138 15.46 0.83 17.66
C ARG A 138 16.86 0.26 17.48
N THR A 139 17.41 0.29 16.26
CA THR A 139 18.76 -0.21 15.98
C THR A 139 19.64 0.84 15.32
N PRO A 140 20.96 0.59 15.19
CA PRO A 140 21.87 1.48 14.47
C PRO A 140 21.52 1.71 13.00
N LEU A 141 20.52 0.97 12.47
CA LEU A 141 19.97 1.20 11.13
C LEU A 141 19.45 2.63 10.97
N PHE A 142 18.94 3.25 12.04
CA PHE A 142 18.52 4.65 12.03
C PHE A 142 19.68 5.59 11.64
N ASP A 143 20.83 5.41 12.30
CA ASP A 143 22.02 6.22 12.06
C ASP A 143 22.63 5.92 10.70
N ALA A 144 22.66 4.65 10.31
CA ALA A 144 23.13 4.23 8.99
C ALA A 144 22.28 4.83 7.86
N MET A 145 20.95 4.90 8.03
CA MET A 145 20.04 5.53 7.08
C MET A 145 20.33 7.02 6.92
N ARG A 146 20.60 7.73 8.03
CA ARG A 146 20.96 9.16 8.00
C ARG A 146 22.36 9.41 7.43
N ALA A 147 23.28 8.46 7.59
CA ALA A 147 24.66 8.61 7.14
C ALA A 147 24.85 8.22 5.67
N TYR A 148 24.10 7.23 5.17
CA TYR A 148 24.33 6.61 3.87
C TYR A 148 23.07 6.61 3.00
N ALA A 149 23.11 7.34 1.88
CA ALA A 149 22.00 7.40 0.92
C ALA A 149 21.50 6.03 0.41
N PRO A 150 22.37 5.04 0.12
CA PRO A 150 21.90 3.71 -0.30
C PRO A 150 21.07 3.00 0.79
N VAL A 151 21.40 3.19 2.06
CA VAL A 151 20.64 2.62 3.18
C VAL A 151 19.26 3.28 3.25
N HIS A 152 19.19 4.61 3.08
CA HIS A 152 17.91 5.33 2.98
C HIS A 152 17.02 4.82 1.86
N TRP A 153 17.57 4.53 0.68
CA TRP A 153 16.79 4.00 -0.43
C TRP A 153 16.24 2.61 -0.14
N ILE A 154 17.08 1.72 0.43
CA ILE A 154 16.66 0.36 0.77
C ILE A 154 15.57 0.37 1.84
N VAL A 155 15.74 1.18 2.89
CA VAL A 155 14.75 1.31 3.97
C VAL A 155 13.46 1.91 3.46
N THR A 156 13.51 2.99 2.67
CA THR A 156 12.32 3.62 2.11
C THR A 156 11.59 2.67 1.16
N PHE A 157 12.32 1.95 0.29
CA PHE A 157 11.74 0.93 -0.58
C PHE A 157 11.07 -0.19 0.22
N HIS A 158 11.74 -0.69 1.27
CA HIS A 158 11.17 -1.70 2.17
C HIS A 158 9.88 -1.22 2.83
N LEU A 159 9.85 0.01 3.32
CA LEU A 159 8.65 0.60 3.95
C LEU A 159 7.47 0.68 2.98
N VAL A 160 7.72 1.18 1.76
CA VAL A 160 6.69 1.24 0.71
C VAL A 160 6.21 -0.15 0.33
N ALA A 161 7.12 -1.11 0.13
CA ALA A 161 6.79 -2.46 -0.27
C ALA A 161 6.02 -3.22 0.83
N ALA A 162 6.51 -3.17 2.07
CA ALA A 162 5.87 -3.81 3.21
C ALA A 162 4.51 -3.18 3.52
N GLY A 163 4.41 -1.85 3.45
CA GLY A 163 3.14 -1.13 3.61
C GLY A 163 2.13 -1.47 2.52
N TYR A 164 2.58 -1.61 1.26
CA TYR A 164 1.74 -2.03 0.15
C TYR A 164 1.21 -3.45 0.37
N LEU A 165 2.07 -4.39 0.75
CA LEU A 165 1.66 -5.76 1.07
C LEU A 165 0.64 -5.80 2.22
N TRP A 166 0.89 -5.06 3.29
CA TRP A 166 0.00 -4.99 4.46
C TRP A 166 -1.38 -4.43 4.07
N THR A 167 -1.39 -3.30 3.36
CA THR A 167 -2.63 -2.66 2.91
C THR A 167 -3.39 -3.53 1.91
N ALA A 168 -2.68 -4.19 0.98
CA ALA A 168 -3.29 -5.08 0.00
C ALA A 168 -3.88 -6.34 0.65
N ALA A 169 -3.20 -6.91 1.65
CA ALA A 169 -3.67 -8.06 2.42
C ALA A 169 -4.90 -7.70 3.27
N LEU A 170 -4.94 -6.49 3.83
CA LEU A 170 -6.02 -6.06 4.70
C LEU A 170 -7.23 -5.48 4.00
N ILE A 171 -7.09 -4.62 2.98
CA ILE A 171 -8.23 -3.92 2.35
C ILE A 171 -8.16 -3.89 0.81
N GLY A 172 -7.13 -4.49 0.21
CA GLY A 172 -6.96 -4.50 -1.24
C GLY A 172 -8.18 -5.08 -1.96
N ARG A 173 -8.55 -4.50 -3.10
CA ARG A 173 -9.66 -4.97 -3.95
C ARG A 173 -9.22 -5.68 -5.22
N ASP A 174 -7.90 -5.75 -5.44
CA ASP A 174 -7.34 -6.53 -6.53
C ASP A 174 -7.58 -8.04 -6.36
N PRO A 175 -7.55 -8.81 -7.47
CA PRO A 175 -7.63 -10.25 -7.42
C PRO A 175 -6.53 -10.82 -6.51
N ASN A 176 -6.93 -11.48 -5.43
CA ASN A 176 -6.02 -12.12 -4.49
C ASN A 176 -6.52 -13.55 -4.23
N PRO A 177 -5.90 -14.57 -4.86
CA PRO A 177 -6.26 -15.98 -4.68
C PRO A 177 -6.11 -16.48 -3.25
N HIS A 178 -5.25 -15.85 -2.46
CA HIS A 178 -4.85 -16.28 -1.12
C HIS A 178 -5.41 -15.37 -0.03
N ARG A 179 -6.52 -14.70 -0.31
CA ARG A 179 -7.10 -13.71 0.61
C ARG A 179 -7.51 -14.37 1.93
N ALA A 180 -6.91 -13.89 3.02
CA ALA A 180 -7.24 -14.33 4.36
C ALA A 180 -8.70 -14.01 4.77
N GLY A 181 -9.22 -14.82 5.70
CA GLY A 181 -10.54 -14.64 6.29
C GLY A 181 -10.69 -13.31 7.03
N LEU A 182 -11.93 -12.85 7.20
CA LEU A 182 -12.25 -11.57 7.81
C LEU A 182 -11.70 -11.44 9.23
N ARG A 183 -11.86 -12.48 10.06
CA ARG A 183 -11.44 -12.49 11.47
C ARG A 183 -9.94 -12.26 11.62
N LEU A 184 -9.12 -12.97 10.83
CA LEU A 184 -7.67 -12.80 10.84
C LEU A 184 -7.28 -11.38 10.41
N ARG A 185 -7.88 -10.85 9.34
CA ARG A 185 -7.60 -9.48 8.88
C ARG A 185 -8.00 -8.44 9.92
N ALA A 186 -9.14 -8.60 10.58
CA ALA A 186 -9.60 -7.68 11.63
C ALA A 186 -8.66 -7.71 12.84
N GLY A 187 -8.29 -8.91 13.32
CA GLY A 187 -7.35 -9.06 14.43
C GLY A 187 -5.98 -8.46 14.11
N VAL A 188 -5.46 -8.71 12.90
CA VAL A 188 -4.20 -8.12 12.43
C VAL A 188 -4.29 -6.60 12.34
N LEU A 189 -5.37 -6.05 11.79
CA LEU A 189 -5.56 -4.60 11.69
C LEU A 189 -5.49 -3.94 13.07
N VAL A 190 -6.23 -4.46 14.06
CA VAL A 190 -6.24 -3.94 15.43
C VAL A 190 -4.87 -4.08 16.08
N PHE A 191 -4.22 -5.24 15.91
CA PHE A 191 -2.89 -5.49 16.44
C PHE A 191 -1.84 -4.54 15.87
N THR A 192 -1.81 -4.35 14.54
CA THR A 192 -0.85 -3.45 13.88
C THR A 192 -1.07 -2.01 14.33
N ALA A 193 -2.33 -1.56 14.39
CA ALA A 193 -2.65 -0.21 14.86
C ALA A 193 -2.18 0.00 16.31
N ALA A 194 -2.47 -0.95 17.20
CA ALA A 194 -1.99 -0.87 18.59
C ALA A 194 -0.46 -0.83 18.65
N ALA A 195 0.23 -1.70 17.90
CA ALA A 195 1.68 -1.77 17.91
C ALA A 195 2.35 -0.51 17.34
N HIS A 196 1.80 0.07 16.27
CA HIS A 196 2.30 1.32 15.68
C HIS A 196 2.09 2.50 16.65
N ASN A 197 0.93 2.59 17.31
CA ASN A 197 0.67 3.61 18.33
C ASN A 197 1.58 3.45 19.57
N ILE A 198 1.87 2.20 19.98
CA ILE A 198 2.85 1.92 21.04
C ILE A 198 4.25 2.35 20.62
N LEU A 199 4.65 2.10 19.36
CA LEU A 199 5.93 2.56 18.84
C LEU A 199 6.06 4.09 18.83
N ALA A 200 4.99 4.80 18.45
CA ALA A 200 4.99 6.26 18.52
C ALA A 200 5.15 6.77 19.97
N LYS A 201 4.42 6.19 20.92
CA LYS A 201 4.55 6.53 22.34
C LYS A 201 5.91 6.14 22.91
N SER A 202 6.51 5.04 22.47
CA SER A 202 7.84 4.63 22.92
C SER A 202 8.92 5.56 22.39
N LEU A 203 8.79 6.08 21.17
CA LEU A 203 9.69 7.11 20.63
C LEU A 203 9.55 8.44 21.37
N TYR A 204 8.33 8.79 21.79
CA TYR A 204 8.09 9.97 22.64
C TYR A 204 8.82 9.83 23.99
N ALA A 205 8.72 8.66 24.63
CA ALA A 205 9.32 8.42 25.95
C ALA A 205 10.83 8.12 25.89
N GLN A 206 11.30 7.48 24.82
CA GLN A 206 12.68 7.02 24.62
C GLN A 206 13.13 7.40 23.20
N PRO A 207 13.64 8.62 23.01
CA PRO A 207 14.09 9.07 21.70
C PRO A 207 15.26 8.23 21.18
N PRO A 208 15.40 8.06 19.85
CA PRO A 208 16.61 7.48 19.26
C PRO A 208 17.87 8.27 19.66
N ALA A 209 19.00 7.57 19.75
CA ALA A 209 20.26 8.19 20.16
C ALA A 209 20.64 9.37 19.24
N GLY A 210 21.08 10.48 19.85
CA GLY A 210 21.49 11.67 19.12
C GLY A 210 20.37 12.58 18.61
N ILE A 211 19.12 12.39 19.07
CA ILE A 211 18.00 13.30 18.78
C ILE A 211 17.63 14.09 20.04
N PRO A 212 17.56 15.44 19.99
CA PRO A 212 17.07 16.25 21.09
C PRO A 212 15.63 15.87 21.49
N ALA A 213 15.33 15.88 22.79
CA ALA A 213 14.03 15.44 23.32
C ALA A 213 12.83 16.20 22.71
N GLY A 214 12.93 17.52 22.53
CA GLY A 214 11.85 18.33 21.96
C GLY A 214 11.56 18.02 20.47
N GLU A 215 12.61 17.70 19.70
CA GLU A 215 12.43 17.27 18.30
C GLU A 215 11.82 15.87 18.23
N ALA A 216 12.27 14.97 19.11
CA ALA A 216 11.73 13.61 19.19
C ALA A 216 10.26 13.59 19.62
N GLU A 217 9.87 14.43 20.57
CA GLU A 217 8.49 14.64 20.99
C GLU A 217 7.62 15.07 19.80
N THR A 218 8.05 16.12 19.07
CA THR A 218 7.30 16.64 17.92
C THR A 218 7.18 15.60 16.81
N GLY A 219 8.28 14.89 16.50
CA GLY A 219 8.27 13.82 15.49
C GLY A 219 7.43 12.61 15.89
N ALA A 220 7.46 12.21 17.16
CA ALA A 220 6.63 11.14 17.69
C ALA A 220 5.14 11.49 17.65
N MET A 221 4.77 12.73 18.01
CA MET A 221 3.40 13.22 17.87
C MET A 221 2.96 13.24 16.40
N ALA A 222 3.81 13.72 15.49
CA ALA A 222 3.51 13.72 14.06
C ALA A 222 3.27 12.29 13.54
N MET A 223 4.11 11.33 13.95
CA MET A 223 3.95 9.92 13.59
C MET A 223 2.64 9.33 14.15
N TYR A 224 2.34 9.64 15.41
CA TYR A 224 1.12 9.20 16.10
C TYR A 224 -0.14 9.69 15.37
N TYR A 225 -0.26 11.00 15.14
CA TYR A 225 -1.46 11.57 14.52
C TYR A 225 -1.57 11.25 13.03
N ALA A 226 -0.49 11.40 12.27
CA ALA A 226 -0.53 11.15 10.83
C ALA A 226 -0.75 9.66 10.54
N GLY A 227 -0.05 8.77 11.22
CA GLY A 227 -0.25 7.33 11.05
C GLY A 227 -1.61 6.88 11.57
N GLY A 228 -2.06 7.38 12.72
CA GLY A 228 -3.39 7.12 13.26
C GLY A 228 -4.52 7.54 12.30
N ALA A 229 -4.38 8.66 11.60
CA ALA A 229 -5.34 9.08 10.58
C ALA A 229 -5.42 8.10 9.40
N VAL A 230 -4.26 7.59 8.93
CA VAL A 230 -4.22 6.60 7.85
C VAL A 230 -4.78 5.25 8.32
N GLU A 231 -4.45 4.80 9.54
CA GLU A 231 -5.01 3.60 10.14
C GLU A 231 -6.52 3.67 10.28
N LEU A 232 -7.04 4.82 10.75
CA LEU A 232 -8.47 5.06 10.84
C LEU A 232 -9.13 4.97 9.46
N ALA A 233 -8.53 5.55 8.43
CA ALA A 233 -9.04 5.44 7.06
C ALA A 233 -9.08 3.98 6.57
N VAL A 234 -8.02 3.20 6.84
CA VAL A 234 -7.98 1.76 6.54
C VAL A 234 -9.08 1.01 7.29
N MET A 235 -9.28 1.31 8.57
CA MET A 235 -10.29 0.69 9.41
C MET A 235 -11.71 1.02 8.95
N VAL A 236 -12.01 2.29 8.65
CA VAL A 236 -13.29 2.71 8.07
C VAL A 236 -13.54 1.96 6.76
N VAL A 237 -12.55 1.88 5.88
CA VAL A 237 -12.69 1.15 4.61
C VAL A 237 -12.94 -0.33 4.86
N PHE A 238 -12.22 -0.95 5.79
CA PHE A 238 -12.40 -2.35 6.16
C PHE A 238 -13.82 -2.61 6.64
N CYS A 239 -14.34 -1.79 7.56
CA CYS A 239 -15.70 -1.85 8.08
C CYS A 239 -16.74 -1.64 6.97
N LEU A 240 -16.56 -0.64 6.11
CA LEU A 240 -17.46 -0.40 4.96
C LEU A 240 -17.47 -1.58 3.98
N GLN A 241 -16.30 -2.19 3.72
CA GLN A 241 -16.21 -3.38 2.87
C GLN A 241 -16.92 -4.58 3.49
N TRP A 242 -16.85 -4.73 4.82
CA TRP A 242 -17.55 -5.79 5.53
C TRP A 242 -19.06 -5.56 5.52
N TYR A 243 -19.51 -4.36 5.90
CA TYR A 243 -20.93 -3.99 5.91
C TYR A 243 -21.59 -4.23 4.55
N ARG A 244 -20.97 -3.78 3.45
CA ARG A 244 -21.48 -3.99 2.09
C ARG A 244 -21.54 -5.45 1.64
N ARG A 245 -20.75 -6.34 2.25
CA ARG A 245 -20.78 -7.79 1.96
C ARG A 245 -21.81 -8.53 2.81
N SER A 246 -22.12 -7.99 3.97
CA SER A 246 -23.07 -8.56 4.92
C SER A 246 -24.51 -8.04 4.74
N ALA A 247 -24.72 -7.03 3.90
CA ALA A 247 -26.05 -6.59 3.51
C ALA A 247 -26.85 -7.78 2.92
N PRO A 248 -28.06 -8.07 3.42
CA PRO A 248 -28.94 -9.09 2.86
C PRO A 248 -29.11 -8.86 1.36
N ARG A 249 -29.03 -9.91 0.55
CA ARG A 249 -29.50 -9.84 -0.83
C ARG A 249 -31.02 -9.81 -0.77
N ASP A 250 -31.66 -8.86 -1.45
CA ASP A 250 -33.11 -8.89 -1.64
C ASP A 250 -33.47 -10.12 -2.48
N ASP A 251 -33.74 -11.24 -1.80
CA ASP A 251 -34.19 -12.51 -2.40
C ASP A 251 -35.57 -12.37 -3.10
N SER A 252 -36.24 -11.23 -2.93
CA SER A 252 -37.48 -10.83 -3.60
C SER A 252 -37.38 -10.87 -5.12
N ALA A 253 -36.20 -10.60 -5.71
CA ALA A 253 -35.99 -10.66 -7.16
C ALA A 253 -35.78 -12.10 -7.69
N ALA A 254 -35.30 -13.03 -6.85
CA ALA A 254 -35.10 -14.43 -7.21
C ALA A 254 -36.42 -15.22 -7.18
N ALA A 255 -37.37 -14.83 -6.32
CA ALA A 255 -38.70 -15.43 -6.24
C ALA A 255 -39.66 -15.02 -7.38
N ALA A 256 -39.33 -13.97 -8.13
CA ALA A 256 -40.15 -13.47 -9.24
C ALA A 256 -39.85 -14.14 -10.60
N ALA A 257 -38.86 -15.04 -10.68
CA ALA A 257 -38.60 -15.80 -11.88
C ALA A 257 -39.65 -16.92 -12.02
N PRO A 258 -40.50 -16.92 -13.06
CA PRO A 258 -41.50 -17.96 -13.23
C PRO A 258 -40.83 -19.33 -13.44
N PRO A 259 -41.37 -20.41 -12.87
CA PRO A 259 -40.84 -21.75 -13.10
C PRO A 259 -40.92 -22.06 -14.60
N TYR A 260 -39.79 -22.48 -15.17
CA TYR A 260 -39.68 -22.99 -16.53
C TYR A 260 -40.65 -24.18 -16.70
N ARG A 261 -41.85 -23.92 -17.24
CA ARG A 261 -42.81 -24.97 -17.59
C ARG A 261 -42.31 -25.69 -18.84
N GLU A 262 -42.10 -26.99 -18.69
CA GLU A 262 -41.98 -27.98 -19.76
C GLU A 262 -42.98 -27.68 -20.89
N THR A 263 -42.51 -27.15 -22.00
CA THR A 263 -43.30 -26.99 -23.23
C THR A 263 -42.61 -27.73 -24.38
N GLN A 264 -42.24 -28.99 -24.18
CA GLN A 264 -41.69 -29.88 -25.23
C GLN A 264 -42.14 -31.35 -25.09
N LYS A 265 -43.41 -31.59 -24.77
CA LYS A 265 -44.07 -32.89 -25.03
C LYS A 265 -45.40 -32.63 -25.74
N GLY A 266 -45.35 -32.45 -27.06
CA GLY A 266 -46.57 -32.24 -27.85
C GLY A 266 -46.41 -32.12 -29.37
N LEU A 267 -45.22 -32.30 -29.93
CA LEU A 267 -44.99 -32.23 -31.38
C LEU A 267 -44.16 -33.43 -31.84
N SER A 268 -44.72 -34.63 -31.68
CA SER A 268 -44.36 -35.80 -32.49
C SER A 268 -45.51 -36.82 -32.45
N ARG A 269 -46.54 -36.57 -33.27
CA ARG A 269 -47.42 -37.61 -33.80
C ARG A 269 -47.66 -37.30 -35.27
#